data_AF-A0A480JX10-F1
#
_entry.id   AF-A0A480JX10-F1
#
_cell.length_a   1.000
_cell.length_b   1.000
_cell.length_c   1.000
_cell.angle_alpha   90.00
_cell.angle_beta   90.00
_cell.angle_gamma   90.00
#
_symmetry.space_group_name_H-M   'P 1'
#
loop_
_entity.id
_entity.type
_entity.pdbx_description
1 polymer ?
#
loop_
_entity_poly.entity_id
_entity_poly.type
_entity_poly.pdbx_seq_one_letter_code
_entity_poly.pdbx_strand_id
1 'polypeptide(L)'
;MGPAGGAARAGRFFGVYLLYCLNPRHRGRVYVGFTVNPARREQQHNAGRKKGGAWRTSGRGPWEMVLIVHGFPSAVAALRFEWAWQHPKASRRLAHLGPRLRGEAAFAFHLRVLAHMLRVPPWARLPLTLRWLRTDFRQDLCPPPPPHVPLAFGPPPPRALARKCGAVPLASMESESQPQHAAEALCTVCACALQDEEGPLCCPHPGCSLRAHVICLAEEFLQEEPGQLLPLEGQCPGCKNSVLWGDLVWLSQMGTEEEEDLELEEEHWTDMLET
;
A
#
# COMPACT_ATOMS: atom_id res chain seq x y z
N MET A 1 33.25 15.97 17.99
CA MET A 1 31.88 15.50 18.24
C MET A 1 31.06 15.81 16.99
N GLY A 2 30.89 14.85 16.09
CA GLY A 2 30.02 15.01 14.92
C GLY A 2 28.56 14.76 15.31
N PRO A 3 27.58 15.39 14.64
CA PRO A 3 26.19 15.14 14.95
C PRO A 3 25.85 13.71 14.55
N ALA A 4 25.31 12.93 15.49
CA ALA A 4 24.75 11.62 15.22
C ALA A 4 23.56 11.81 14.27
N GLY A 5 23.77 11.50 12.99
CA GLY A 5 22.70 11.41 12.01
C GLY A 5 21.81 10.24 12.36
N GLY A 6 20.65 10.53 12.97
CA GLY A 6 19.62 9.52 13.20
C GLY A 6 19.16 8.96 11.86
N ALA A 7 19.52 7.72 11.57
CA ALA A 7 19.01 6.99 10.41
C ALA A 7 17.50 6.82 10.57
N ALA A 8 16.74 7.42 9.65
CA ALA A 8 15.30 7.26 9.63
C ALA A 8 14.92 5.87 9.12
N ARG A 9 14.03 5.20 9.86
CA ARG A 9 13.49 3.89 9.50
C ARG A 9 12.41 4.04 8.44
N ALA A 10 12.39 3.09 7.53
CA ALA A 10 11.77 3.22 6.23
C ALA A 10 10.67 2.15 6.10
N GLY A 11 9.40 2.56 6.07
CA GLY A 11 8.25 1.64 6.04
C GLY A 11 8.30 0.61 4.89
N ARG A 12 7.67 -0.55 5.10
CA ARG A 12 7.63 -1.66 4.14
C ARG A 12 6.84 -1.25 2.88
N PHE A 13 7.42 -1.45 1.70
CA PHE A 13 6.75 -1.18 0.42
C PHE A 13 6.32 -2.49 -0.23
N PHE A 14 5.04 -2.60 -0.58
CA PHE A 14 4.50 -3.72 -1.34
C PHE A 14 3.75 -3.18 -2.56
N GLY A 15 4.16 -3.59 -3.75
CA GLY A 15 3.55 -3.11 -4.99
C GLY A 15 3.30 -4.22 -6.01
N VAL A 16 2.19 -4.11 -6.73
CA VAL A 16 1.86 -4.93 -7.90
C VAL A 16 1.87 -4.03 -9.12
N TYR A 17 2.69 -4.37 -10.11
CA TYR A 17 2.95 -3.53 -11.27
C TYR A 17 2.52 -4.17 -12.58
N LEU A 18 2.37 -3.33 -13.59
CA LEU A 18 2.18 -3.70 -14.99
C LEU A 18 3.37 -3.21 -15.81
N LEU A 19 4.10 -4.15 -16.39
CA LEU A 19 5.11 -3.86 -17.42
C LEU A 19 4.47 -3.80 -18.80
N TYR A 20 5.04 -2.95 -19.65
CA TYR A 20 4.75 -2.90 -21.07
C TYR A 20 6.05 -3.12 -21.87
N CYS A 21 5.99 -3.95 -22.92
CA CYS A 21 7.12 -4.21 -23.79
C CYS A 21 7.20 -3.15 -24.90
N LEU A 22 8.29 -2.38 -24.92
CA LEU A 22 8.56 -1.37 -25.95
C LEU A 22 9.21 -1.95 -27.21
N ASN A 23 9.68 -3.19 -27.17
CA ASN A 23 10.33 -3.82 -28.32
C ASN A 23 9.35 -3.94 -29.51
N PRO A 24 9.65 -3.37 -30.68
CA PRO A 24 8.77 -3.44 -31.85
C PRO A 24 8.40 -4.86 -32.28
N ARG A 25 9.29 -5.85 -32.07
CA ARG A 25 9.03 -7.27 -32.37
C ARG A 25 8.05 -7.93 -31.40
N HIS A 26 7.83 -7.32 -30.25
CA HIS A 26 7.00 -7.84 -29.16
C HIS A 26 6.02 -6.78 -28.61
N ARG A 27 5.70 -5.78 -29.45
CA ARG A 27 4.92 -4.61 -29.05
C ARG A 27 3.56 -5.02 -28.49
N GLY A 28 3.14 -4.35 -27.42
CA GLY A 28 1.84 -4.59 -26.79
C GLY A 28 1.80 -5.80 -25.85
N ARG A 29 2.93 -6.51 -25.67
CA ARG A 29 3.03 -7.48 -24.57
C ARG A 29 3.08 -6.76 -23.24
N VAL A 30 2.39 -7.34 -22.27
CA VAL A 30 2.39 -6.89 -20.89
C VAL A 30 2.80 -8.02 -19.95
N TYR A 31 3.23 -7.65 -18.76
CA TYR A 31 3.53 -8.59 -17.68
C TYR A 31 3.09 -7.96 -16.36
N VAL A 32 2.35 -8.70 -15.55
CA VAL A 32 1.98 -8.28 -14.19
C VAL A 32 2.92 -8.98 -13.22
N GLY A 33 3.40 -8.26 -12.20
CA GLY A 33 4.24 -8.86 -11.17
C GLY A 33 4.18 -8.11 -9.84
N PHE A 34 4.72 -8.74 -8.80
CA PHE A 34 4.89 -8.18 -7.46
C PHE A 34 6.33 -7.72 -7.20
N THR A 35 6.52 -6.70 -6.35
CA THR A 35 7.83 -6.24 -5.88
C THR A 35 7.77 -5.45 -4.58
N VAL A 36 8.89 -5.48 -3.83
CA VAL A 36 9.18 -4.54 -2.74
C VAL A 36 10.13 -3.41 -3.14
N ASN A 37 10.71 -3.48 -4.35
CA ASN A 37 11.63 -2.48 -4.91
C ASN A 37 11.44 -2.36 -6.44
N PRO A 38 10.57 -1.43 -6.90
CA PRO A 38 10.23 -1.28 -8.32
C PRO A 38 11.42 -1.03 -9.25
N ALA A 39 12.35 -0.16 -8.82
CA ALA A 39 13.52 0.19 -9.62
C ALA A 39 14.44 -1.01 -9.84
N ARG A 40 14.74 -1.76 -8.77
CA ARG A 40 15.54 -2.99 -8.87
C ARG A 40 14.82 -4.03 -9.72
N ARG A 41 13.51 -4.20 -9.55
CA ARG A 41 12.74 -5.24 -10.26
C ARG A 41 12.67 -4.98 -11.77
N GLU A 42 12.49 -3.74 -12.20
CA GLU A 42 12.53 -3.39 -13.62
C GLU A 42 13.90 -3.70 -14.26
N GLN A 43 14.99 -3.40 -13.55
CA GLN A 43 16.34 -3.75 -14.01
C GLN A 43 16.53 -5.26 -14.18
N GLN A 44 16.03 -6.07 -13.24
CA GLN A 44 16.07 -7.54 -13.36
C GLN A 44 15.34 -8.05 -14.60
N HIS A 45 14.15 -7.51 -14.91
CA HIS A 45 13.40 -7.88 -16.12
C HIS A 45 14.18 -7.58 -17.40
N ASN A 46 14.84 -6.42 -17.45
CA ASN A 46 15.63 -6.00 -18.61
C ASN A 46 16.99 -6.74 -18.71
N ALA A 47 17.58 -7.14 -17.59
CA ALA A 47 18.81 -7.95 -17.55
C ALA A 47 18.57 -9.44 -17.88
N GLY A 48 17.33 -9.91 -17.75
CA GLY A 48 16.89 -11.26 -18.10
C GLY A 48 17.01 -12.29 -16.98
N ARG A 49 16.59 -13.54 -17.27
CA ARG A 49 16.39 -14.59 -16.25
C ARG A 49 17.61 -14.89 -15.38
N LYS A 50 18.80 -14.87 -15.96
CA LYS A 50 20.07 -15.14 -15.25
C LYS A 50 20.41 -14.09 -14.19
N LYS A 51 19.68 -12.96 -14.16
CA LYS A 51 19.86 -11.85 -13.23
C LYS A 51 18.60 -11.62 -12.38
N GLY A 52 17.76 -12.64 -12.22
CA GLY A 52 16.55 -12.60 -11.39
C GLY A 52 15.28 -12.12 -12.12
N GLY A 53 15.35 -11.83 -13.43
CA GLY A 53 14.16 -11.47 -14.22
C GLY A 53 13.21 -12.66 -14.45
N ALA A 54 11.91 -12.40 -14.55
CA ALA A 54 10.95 -13.45 -14.84
C ALA A 54 11.19 -14.09 -16.23
N TRP A 55 11.03 -15.42 -16.33
CA TRP A 55 11.25 -16.14 -17.58
C TRP A 55 10.43 -15.56 -18.75
N ARG A 56 9.16 -15.19 -18.50
CA ARG A 56 8.25 -14.62 -19.53
C ARG A 56 8.75 -13.29 -20.11
N THR A 57 9.65 -12.60 -19.41
CA THR A 57 10.20 -11.29 -19.81
C THR A 57 11.59 -11.38 -20.44
N SER A 58 12.31 -12.49 -20.21
CA SER A 58 13.71 -12.65 -20.60
C SER A 58 13.92 -12.53 -22.11
N GLY A 59 14.86 -11.66 -22.53
CA GLY A 59 15.25 -11.49 -23.93
C GLY A 59 14.20 -10.81 -24.82
N ARG A 60 13.11 -10.29 -24.24
CA ARG A 60 12.00 -9.67 -24.99
C ARG A 60 11.92 -8.15 -24.82
N GLY A 61 12.71 -7.59 -23.90
CA GLY A 61 12.73 -6.17 -23.59
C GLY A 61 13.21 -5.28 -24.75
N PRO A 62 13.27 -3.95 -24.52
CA PRO A 62 13.12 -3.31 -23.22
C PRO A 62 11.68 -3.33 -22.68
N TRP A 63 11.56 -3.54 -21.38
CA TRP A 63 10.34 -3.48 -20.58
C TRP A 63 10.34 -2.20 -19.76
N GLU A 64 9.18 -1.58 -19.67
CA GLU A 64 8.95 -0.41 -18.82
C GLU A 64 7.83 -0.71 -17.84
N MET A 65 8.02 -0.37 -16.57
CA MET A 65 6.95 -0.36 -15.60
C MET A 65 6.10 0.89 -15.83
N VAL A 66 4.89 0.70 -16.34
CA VAL A 66 4.01 1.84 -16.72
C VAL A 66 3.04 2.22 -15.61
N LEU A 67 2.68 1.26 -14.77
CA LEU A 67 1.69 1.40 -13.70
C LEU A 67 2.08 0.53 -12.50
N ILE A 68 1.85 1.03 -11.30
CA ILE A 68 1.99 0.27 -10.05
C ILE A 68 0.85 0.58 -9.08
N VAL A 69 0.24 -0.46 -8.53
CA VAL A 69 -0.67 -0.40 -7.37
C VAL A 69 0.17 -0.70 -6.14
N HIS A 70 0.12 0.15 -5.12
CA HIS A 70 0.89 -0.03 -3.88
C HIS A 70 0.07 0.39 -2.66
N GLY A 71 0.59 0.22 -1.45
CA GLY A 71 -0.15 0.41 -0.20
C GLY A 71 -0.82 -0.87 0.32
N PHE A 72 -0.39 -2.04 -0.17
CA PHE A 72 -0.87 -3.31 0.36
C PHE A 72 -0.41 -3.50 1.81
N PRO A 73 -1.27 -4.02 2.70
CA PRO A 73 -0.91 -4.22 4.11
C PRO A 73 0.09 -5.36 4.34
N SER A 74 0.30 -6.23 3.34
CA SER A 74 1.27 -7.32 3.42
C SER A 74 1.65 -7.85 2.03
N ALA A 75 2.77 -8.56 1.96
CA ALA A 75 3.17 -9.32 0.77
C ALA A 75 2.07 -10.31 0.33
N VAL A 76 1.41 -10.99 1.27
CA VAL A 76 0.33 -11.95 0.97
C VAL A 76 -0.87 -11.25 0.30
N ALA A 77 -1.26 -10.07 0.79
CA ALA A 77 -2.33 -9.30 0.18
C ALA A 77 -1.99 -8.88 -1.26
N ALA A 78 -0.75 -8.43 -1.48
CA ALA A 78 -0.24 -8.04 -2.79
C ALA A 78 -0.15 -9.25 -3.76
N LEU A 79 0.38 -10.39 -3.32
CA LEU A 79 0.48 -11.60 -4.13
C LEU A 79 -0.90 -12.15 -4.54
N ARG A 80 -1.89 -12.10 -3.63
CA ARG A 80 -3.28 -12.46 -3.97
C ARG A 80 -3.88 -11.53 -5.02
N PHE A 81 -3.55 -10.23 -4.97
CA PHE A 81 -3.96 -9.26 -5.98
C PHE A 81 -3.29 -9.58 -7.32
N GLU A 82 -1.97 -9.74 -7.32
CA GLU A 82 -1.20 -10.06 -8.52
C GLU A 82 -1.70 -11.31 -9.23
N TRP A 83 -1.90 -12.42 -8.51
CA TRP A 83 -2.44 -13.65 -9.08
C TRP A 83 -3.81 -13.42 -9.73
N ALA A 84 -4.72 -12.72 -9.06
CA ALA A 84 -6.04 -12.46 -9.62
C ALA A 84 -5.98 -11.57 -10.87
N TRP A 85 -5.02 -10.65 -10.94
CA TRP A 85 -4.80 -9.79 -12.11
C TRP A 85 -4.17 -10.55 -13.29
N GLN A 86 -3.27 -11.49 -13.02
CA GLN A 86 -2.70 -12.40 -14.01
C GLN A 86 -3.75 -13.41 -14.53
N HIS A 87 -4.64 -13.87 -13.66
CA HIS A 87 -5.60 -14.94 -13.93
C HIS A 87 -7.07 -14.54 -13.69
N PRO A 88 -7.59 -13.50 -14.36
CA PRO A 88 -8.93 -12.96 -14.09
C PRO A 88 -10.04 -13.98 -14.31
N LYS A 89 -9.88 -14.92 -15.26
CA LYS A 89 -10.86 -15.98 -15.52
C LYS A 89 -10.93 -17.05 -14.42
N ALA A 90 -9.81 -17.33 -13.76
CA ALA A 90 -9.73 -18.32 -12.69
C ALA A 90 -10.14 -17.72 -11.33
N SER A 91 -10.04 -16.40 -11.18
CA SER A 91 -10.43 -15.70 -9.97
C SER A 91 -11.96 -15.66 -9.82
N ARG A 92 -12.47 -16.32 -8.78
CA ARG A 92 -13.90 -16.27 -8.41
C ARG A 92 -14.41 -14.85 -8.19
N ARG A 93 -13.54 -13.91 -7.76
CA ARG A 93 -13.89 -12.50 -7.55
C ARG A 93 -14.13 -11.74 -8.85
N LEU A 94 -13.61 -12.25 -9.97
CA LEU A 94 -13.63 -11.62 -11.29
C LEU A 94 -14.41 -12.46 -12.31
N ALA A 95 -15.16 -13.48 -11.87
CA ALA A 95 -15.94 -14.37 -12.73
C ALA A 95 -17.01 -13.63 -13.57
N HIS A 96 -17.49 -12.48 -13.08
CA HIS A 96 -18.42 -11.61 -13.80
C HIS A 96 -17.74 -10.84 -14.95
N LEU A 97 -16.41 -10.80 -15.00
CA LEU A 97 -15.68 -10.15 -16.08
C LEU A 97 -15.61 -11.09 -17.28
N GLY A 98 -16.12 -10.60 -18.41
CA GLY A 98 -15.96 -11.27 -19.68
C GLY A 98 -14.47 -11.42 -20.07
N PRO A 99 -14.15 -12.42 -20.91
CA PRO A 99 -12.80 -12.64 -21.40
C PRO A 99 -12.26 -11.43 -22.16
N ARG A 100 -10.96 -11.43 -22.46
CA ARG A 100 -10.39 -10.47 -23.41
C ARG A 100 -11.13 -10.58 -24.75
N LEU A 101 -11.63 -9.45 -25.24
CA LEU A 101 -12.37 -9.38 -26.50
C LEU A 101 -11.42 -9.56 -27.70
N ARG A 102 -11.97 -9.97 -28.84
CA ARG A 102 -11.18 -10.05 -30.09
C ARG A 102 -10.73 -8.64 -30.48
N GLY A 103 -9.43 -8.45 -30.69
CA GLY A 103 -8.85 -7.15 -31.02
C GLY A 103 -8.59 -6.22 -29.82
N GLU A 104 -9.03 -6.58 -28.60
CA GLU A 104 -8.70 -5.82 -27.39
C GLU A 104 -7.20 -5.97 -27.08
N ALA A 105 -6.50 -4.84 -27.02
CA ALA A 105 -5.09 -4.82 -26.65
C ALA A 105 -4.89 -5.43 -25.26
N ALA A 106 -3.83 -6.20 -25.07
CA ALA A 106 -3.54 -6.83 -23.78
C ALA A 106 -3.44 -5.79 -22.65
N PHE A 107 -2.84 -4.62 -22.94
CA PHE A 107 -2.78 -3.51 -22.00
C PHE A 107 -4.18 -3.01 -21.59
N ALA A 108 -5.06 -2.72 -22.55
CA ALA A 108 -6.44 -2.28 -22.29
C ALA A 108 -7.23 -3.31 -21.47
N PHE A 109 -7.08 -4.60 -21.78
CA PHE A 109 -7.68 -5.68 -21.00
C PHE A 109 -7.25 -5.67 -19.54
N HIS A 110 -5.94 -5.50 -19.26
CA HIS A 110 -5.43 -5.48 -17.90
C HIS A 110 -5.89 -4.23 -17.13
N LEU A 111 -6.03 -3.08 -17.80
CA LEU A 111 -6.60 -1.88 -17.19
C LEU A 111 -8.09 -2.08 -16.85
N ARG A 112 -8.87 -2.71 -17.74
CA ARG A 112 -10.27 -3.06 -17.44
C ARG A 112 -10.37 -3.99 -16.24
N VAL A 113 -9.55 -5.05 -16.18
CA VAL A 113 -9.51 -5.96 -15.03
C VAL A 113 -9.17 -5.22 -13.74
N LEU A 114 -8.13 -4.37 -13.79
CA LEU A 114 -7.71 -3.55 -12.65
C LEU A 114 -8.83 -2.63 -12.13
N ALA A 115 -9.53 -1.94 -13.04
CA ALA A 115 -10.64 -1.05 -12.70
C ALA A 115 -11.71 -1.75 -11.84
N HIS A 116 -12.00 -3.01 -12.16
CA HIS A 116 -12.93 -3.83 -11.39
C HIS A 116 -12.31 -4.39 -10.11
N MET A 117 -11.04 -4.80 -10.12
CA MET A 117 -10.34 -5.29 -8.93
C MET A 117 -10.34 -4.26 -7.80
N LEU A 118 -10.15 -2.97 -8.11
CA LEU A 118 -10.20 -1.90 -7.11
C LEU A 118 -11.57 -1.73 -6.42
N ARG A 119 -12.62 -2.39 -6.89
CA ARG A 119 -14.00 -2.25 -6.40
C ARG A 119 -14.59 -3.54 -5.83
N VAL A 120 -13.86 -4.66 -5.83
CA VAL A 120 -14.35 -5.94 -5.30
C VAL A 120 -13.57 -6.38 -4.07
N PRO A 121 -14.21 -7.08 -3.11
CA PRO A 121 -13.50 -7.68 -1.99
C PRO A 121 -12.46 -8.71 -2.47
N PRO A 122 -11.32 -8.84 -1.75
CA PRO A 122 -10.98 -8.16 -0.51
C PRO A 122 -10.31 -6.79 -0.68
N TRP A 123 -10.20 -6.28 -1.91
CA TRP A 123 -9.33 -5.13 -2.22
C TRP A 123 -10.04 -3.77 -2.12
N ALA A 124 -11.37 -3.76 -2.23
CA ALA A 124 -12.20 -2.55 -2.27
C ALA A 124 -12.11 -1.62 -1.06
N ARG A 125 -11.49 -2.05 0.04
CA ARG A 125 -11.31 -1.26 1.27
C ARG A 125 -9.87 -1.23 1.77
N LEU A 126 -8.94 -1.66 0.92
CA LEU A 126 -7.51 -1.53 1.21
C LEU A 126 -7.05 -0.11 0.89
N PRO A 127 -6.06 0.44 1.63
CA PRO A 127 -5.52 1.78 1.40
C PRO A 127 -4.56 1.80 0.20
N LEU A 128 -5.06 1.37 -0.96
CA LEU A 128 -4.27 1.25 -2.18
C LEU A 128 -4.11 2.61 -2.83
N THR A 129 -2.95 2.82 -3.46
CA THR A 129 -2.70 3.94 -4.36
C THR A 129 -2.43 3.38 -5.75
N LEU A 130 -3.09 3.95 -6.75
CA LEU A 130 -2.83 3.65 -8.15
C LEU A 130 -1.88 4.69 -8.74
N ARG A 131 -0.68 4.26 -9.16
CA ARG A 131 0.38 5.18 -9.60
C ARG A 131 0.80 4.91 -11.03
N TRP A 132 0.68 5.92 -11.88
CA TRP A 132 1.25 5.93 -13.23
C TRP A 132 2.71 6.36 -13.19
N LEU A 133 3.61 5.48 -13.62
CA LEU A 133 5.05 5.78 -13.69
C LEU A 133 5.42 6.42 -15.03
N ARG A 134 4.62 6.16 -16.07
CA ARG A 134 4.79 6.67 -17.43
C ARG A 134 3.52 7.39 -17.87
N THR A 135 3.61 8.71 -18.06
CA THR A 135 2.45 9.56 -18.39
C THR A 135 1.89 9.31 -19.78
N ASP A 136 2.75 8.88 -20.72
CA ASP A 136 2.41 8.49 -22.09
C ASP A 136 1.54 7.21 -22.17
N PHE A 137 1.48 6.43 -21.08
CA PHE A 137 0.65 5.22 -20.98
C PHE A 137 -0.66 5.43 -20.22
N ARG A 138 -0.87 6.63 -19.66
CA ARG A 138 -2.06 6.94 -18.87
C ARG A 138 -3.31 6.72 -19.72
N GLN A 139 -4.26 5.97 -19.17
CA GLN A 139 -5.62 5.86 -19.68
C GLN A 139 -6.61 5.97 -18.53
N ASP A 140 -7.78 6.54 -18.80
CA ASP A 140 -8.84 6.57 -17.82
C ASP A 140 -9.39 5.17 -17.60
N LEU A 141 -9.48 4.76 -16.33
CA LEU A 141 -10.08 3.49 -15.96
C LEU A 141 -11.60 3.61 -16.04
N CYS A 142 -12.24 2.57 -16.58
CA CYS A 142 -13.68 2.44 -16.58
C CYS A 142 -14.06 1.13 -15.87
N PRO A 143 -14.68 1.19 -14.68
CA PRO A 143 -15.03 2.41 -13.93
C PRO A 143 -13.80 3.13 -13.33
N PRO A 144 -13.90 4.43 -12.97
CA PRO A 144 -12.78 5.16 -12.35
C PRO A 144 -12.42 4.55 -10.98
N PRO A 145 -11.19 4.79 -10.46
CA PRO A 145 -10.82 4.36 -9.12
C PRO A 145 -11.81 4.87 -8.07
N PRO A 146 -12.08 4.09 -6.99
CA PRO A 146 -12.85 4.58 -5.85
C PRO A 146 -12.21 5.85 -5.25
N PRO A 147 -12.99 6.74 -4.60
CA PRO A 147 -12.48 7.99 -4.03
C PRO A 147 -11.31 7.82 -3.06
N HIS A 148 -11.31 6.73 -2.27
CA HIS A 148 -10.25 6.41 -1.30
C HIS A 148 -8.98 5.81 -1.93
N VAL A 149 -8.99 5.49 -3.24
CA VAL A 149 -7.84 4.98 -3.98
C VAL A 149 -7.25 6.13 -4.82
N PRO A 150 -6.27 6.88 -4.29
CA PRO A 150 -5.73 8.03 -5.00
C PRO A 150 -5.01 7.63 -6.28
N LEU A 151 -5.16 8.48 -7.30
CA LEU A 151 -4.36 8.45 -8.53
C LEU A 151 -3.10 9.31 -8.34
N ALA A 152 -1.93 8.68 -8.48
CA ALA A 152 -0.64 9.35 -8.36
C ALA A 152 0.21 9.21 -9.62
N PHE A 153 1.24 10.05 -9.75
CA PHE A 153 2.12 10.10 -10.92
C PHE A 153 3.59 10.16 -10.50
N GLY A 154 4.47 9.63 -11.36
CA GLY A 154 5.92 9.59 -11.15
C GLY A 154 6.36 8.47 -10.21
N PRO A 155 7.67 8.37 -9.91
CA PRO A 155 8.22 7.28 -9.10
C PRO A 155 7.52 7.20 -7.72
N PRO A 156 7.44 6.00 -7.11
CA PRO A 156 6.98 5.89 -5.73
C PRO A 156 7.82 6.82 -4.85
N PRO A 157 7.21 7.48 -3.85
CA PRO A 157 7.97 8.34 -2.95
C PRO A 157 9.12 7.52 -2.33
N PRO A 158 10.32 8.11 -2.18
CA PRO A 158 11.35 7.51 -1.33
C PRO A 158 10.70 7.16 0.01
N ARG A 159 10.95 5.95 0.52
CA ARG A 159 10.33 5.40 1.74
C ARG A 159 10.15 6.53 2.76
N ALA A 160 8.89 6.87 3.04
CA ALA A 160 8.56 8.17 3.61
C ALA A 160 9.23 8.36 4.99
N LEU A 161 10.06 9.40 5.09
CA LEU A 161 10.48 9.98 6.35
C LEU A 161 9.27 10.71 6.96
N ALA A 162 8.47 10.03 7.78
CA ALA A 162 7.48 10.73 8.59
C ALA A 162 8.18 11.36 9.80
N ARG A 163 8.02 12.69 9.94
CA ARG A 163 8.38 13.44 11.15
C ARG A 163 7.63 12.81 12.32
N LYS A 164 8.34 12.42 13.38
CA LYS A 164 7.72 12.16 14.68
C LYS A 164 6.82 13.35 15.00
N CYS A 165 5.52 13.13 15.17
CA CYS A 165 4.67 14.08 15.89
C CYS A 165 5.30 14.18 17.28
N GLY A 166 6.01 15.28 17.52
CA GLY A 166 6.75 15.50 18.74
C GLY A 166 5.80 15.39 19.92
N ALA A 167 6.15 14.54 20.88
CA ALA A 167 5.81 14.81 22.26
C ALA A 167 6.22 16.26 22.53
N VAL A 168 5.29 17.06 23.05
CA VAL A 168 5.53 18.45 23.44
C VAL A 168 6.79 18.49 24.33
N PRO A 169 7.81 19.30 24.01
CA PRO A 169 8.97 19.42 24.89
C PRO A 169 8.53 20.20 26.12
N LEU A 170 8.36 19.51 27.25
CA LEU A 170 8.26 20.16 28.55
C LEU A 170 9.66 20.70 28.88
N ALA A 171 9.84 22.01 28.71
CA ALA A 171 11.09 22.68 29.01
C ALA A 171 11.33 22.75 30.53
N SER A 172 12.57 22.40 30.90
CA SER A 172 13.38 22.86 32.03
C SER A 172 12.83 22.64 33.46
N MET A 173 13.51 21.82 34.27
CA MET A 173 14.67 22.17 35.12
C MET A 173 14.98 20.95 36.00
N GLU A 174 16.27 20.78 36.30
CA GLU A 174 16.82 19.71 37.14
C GLU A 174 16.24 19.76 38.55
N SER A 175 15.71 18.63 39.06
CA SER A 175 15.76 18.28 40.48
C SER A 175 15.36 16.82 40.69
N GLU A 176 16.21 16.10 41.40
CA GLU A 176 16.02 14.72 41.83
C GLU A 176 14.76 14.59 42.69
N SER A 177 13.79 13.75 42.29
CA SER A 177 12.90 12.99 43.21
C SER A 177 11.78 12.23 42.48
N GLN A 178 11.70 10.93 42.82
CA GLN A 178 10.53 10.02 42.78
C GLN A 178 10.00 9.52 41.41
N PRO A 179 9.56 8.23 41.34
CA PRO A 179 8.95 7.66 40.14
C PRO A 179 7.57 8.30 39.93
N GLN A 180 7.52 9.36 39.15
CA GLN A 180 6.27 9.97 38.71
C GLN A 180 5.59 8.99 37.76
N HIS A 181 4.46 8.43 38.20
CA HIS A 181 3.53 7.69 37.35
C HIS A 181 3.27 8.53 36.09
N ALA A 182 3.80 8.10 34.94
CA ALA A 182 3.45 8.68 33.66
C ALA A 182 1.93 8.59 33.53
N ALA A 183 1.25 9.73 33.35
CA ALA A 183 -0.20 9.76 33.24
C ALA A 183 -0.64 8.77 32.16
N GLU A 184 -1.35 7.71 32.57
CA GLU A 184 -1.83 6.68 31.66
C GLU A 184 -2.70 7.34 30.60
N ALA A 185 -2.26 7.22 29.38
CA ALA A 185 -2.77 8.04 28.31
C ALA A 185 -4.08 7.40 27.83
N LEU A 186 -5.22 8.06 28.07
CA LEU A 186 -6.56 7.50 27.87
C LEU A 186 -7.05 7.58 26.41
N CYS A 187 -7.97 6.69 26.05
CA CYS A 187 -8.71 6.69 24.79
C CYS A 187 -9.78 7.78 24.81
N THR A 188 -9.83 8.58 23.74
CA THR A 188 -10.81 9.68 23.62
C THR A 188 -12.24 9.19 23.38
N VAL A 189 -12.40 7.94 22.92
CA VAL A 189 -13.72 7.36 22.57
C VAL A 189 -14.34 6.63 23.78
N CYS A 190 -13.62 5.70 24.40
CA CYS A 190 -14.15 4.89 25.51
C CYS A 190 -13.68 5.34 26.91
N ALA A 191 -12.78 6.33 27.00
CA ALA A 191 -12.16 6.81 28.23
C ALA A 191 -11.32 5.77 29.03
N CYS A 192 -11.09 4.57 28.49
CA CYS A 192 -10.22 3.56 29.09
C CYS A 192 -8.74 3.81 28.77
N ALA A 193 -7.83 3.22 29.56
CA ALA A 193 -6.39 3.28 29.32
C ALA A 193 -6.00 2.65 27.98
N LEU A 194 -5.07 3.30 27.27
CA LEU A 194 -4.48 2.76 26.04
C LEU A 194 -3.32 1.84 26.43
N GLN A 195 -3.57 0.53 26.36
CA GLN A 195 -2.61 -0.51 26.71
C GLN A 195 -2.17 -1.36 25.50
N ASP A 196 -2.64 -1.03 24.29
CA ASP A 196 -2.38 -1.81 23.09
C ASP A 196 -0.90 -1.77 22.69
N GLU A 197 -0.34 -2.95 22.40
CA GLU A 197 1.05 -3.12 21.91
C GLU A 197 1.30 -2.35 20.59
N GLU A 198 0.29 -2.25 19.71
CA GLU A 198 0.40 -1.49 18.46
C GLU A 198 0.34 0.04 18.66
N GLY A 199 0.08 0.51 19.89
CA GLY A 199 -0.11 1.92 20.21
C GLY A 199 -1.42 2.51 19.70
N PRO A 200 -1.79 3.72 20.14
CA PRO A 200 -3.07 4.34 19.76
C PRO A 200 -3.05 4.92 18.35
N LEU A 201 -4.21 4.92 17.70
CA LEU A 201 -4.41 5.74 16.51
C LEU A 201 -4.47 7.22 16.91
N CYS A 202 -3.71 8.02 16.18
CA CYS A 202 -3.60 9.47 16.39
C CYS A 202 -4.10 10.22 15.16
N CYS A 203 -4.84 11.31 15.37
CA CYS A 203 -5.30 12.13 14.25
C CYS A 203 -4.11 12.82 13.56
N PRO A 204 -4.02 12.78 12.21
CA PRO A 204 -2.91 13.40 11.48
C PRO A 204 -3.01 14.93 11.38
N HIS A 205 -4.16 15.52 11.73
CA HIS A 205 -4.39 16.95 11.61
C HIS A 205 -3.59 17.74 12.65
N PRO A 206 -2.83 18.78 12.26
CA PRO A 206 -2.03 19.58 13.19
C PRO A 206 -2.86 20.16 14.34
N GLY A 207 -2.38 19.99 15.58
CA GLY A 207 -3.05 20.50 16.77
C GLY A 207 -4.19 19.63 17.31
N CYS A 208 -4.54 18.52 16.66
CA CYS A 208 -5.49 17.57 17.21
C CYS A 208 -4.81 16.65 18.22
N SER A 209 -5.42 16.49 19.41
CA SER A 209 -4.94 15.60 20.47
C SER A 209 -5.68 14.26 20.53
N LEU A 210 -6.47 13.92 19.50
CA LEU A 210 -7.20 12.64 19.47
C LEU A 210 -6.21 11.48 19.54
N ARG A 211 -6.42 10.63 20.54
CA ARG A 211 -5.80 9.31 20.69
C ARG A 211 -6.89 8.30 21.01
N ALA A 212 -6.96 7.19 20.28
CA ALA A 212 -8.00 6.20 20.46
C ALA A 212 -7.48 4.77 20.22
N HIS A 213 -8.12 3.78 20.84
CA HIS A 213 -7.95 2.38 20.46
C HIS A 213 -8.33 2.20 18.99
N VAL A 214 -7.65 1.29 18.30
CA VAL A 214 -7.95 0.97 16.89
C VAL A 214 -9.42 0.57 16.74
N ILE A 215 -9.91 -0.31 17.62
CA ILE A 215 -11.27 -0.85 17.55
C ILE A 215 -12.30 0.25 17.81
N CYS A 216 -12.12 1.06 18.86
CA CYS A 216 -13.07 2.14 19.17
C CYS A 216 -13.21 3.15 18.02
N LEU A 217 -12.10 3.53 17.39
CA LEU A 217 -12.16 4.46 16.25
C LEU A 217 -12.74 3.79 14.99
N ALA A 218 -12.49 2.49 14.80
CA ALA A 218 -13.08 1.73 13.71
C ALA A 218 -14.60 1.64 13.84
N GLU A 219 -15.11 1.28 15.03
CA GLU A 219 -16.54 1.21 15.32
C GLU A 219 -17.22 2.56 15.12
N GLU A 220 -16.59 3.66 15.56
CA GLU A 220 -17.09 5.02 15.34
C GLU A 220 -17.23 5.34 13.84
N PHE A 221 -16.25 4.96 13.02
CA PHE A 221 -16.30 5.22 11.57
C PHE A 221 -17.24 4.26 10.82
N LEU A 222 -17.62 3.14 11.43
CA LEU A 222 -18.46 2.10 10.84
C LEU A 222 -19.92 2.16 11.29
N GLN A 223 -20.33 3.18 12.06
CA GLN A 223 -21.72 3.31 12.55
C GLN A 223 -22.76 3.20 11.42
N GLU A 224 -22.49 3.82 10.27
CA GLU A 224 -23.36 3.80 9.08
C GLU A 224 -23.10 2.59 8.14
N GLU A 225 -22.12 1.74 8.46
CA GLU A 225 -21.71 0.58 7.67
C GLU A 225 -21.54 -0.71 8.52
N PRO A 226 -22.55 -1.17 9.28
CA PRO A 226 -22.41 -2.22 10.29
C PRO A 226 -22.02 -3.61 9.77
N GLY A 227 -22.03 -3.83 8.45
CA GLY A 227 -21.56 -5.07 7.82
C GLY A 227 -20.10 -5.05 7.36
N GLN A 228 -19.40 -3.93 7.53
CA GLN A 228 -18.02 -3.75 7.12
C GLN A 228 -17.08 -3.93 8.31
N LEU A 229 -15.89 -4.48 8.06
CA LEU A 229 -14.87 -4.71 9.09
C LEU A 229 -13.77 -3.66 9.10
N LEU A 230 -13.56 -2.98 7.96
CA LEU A 230 -12.49 -1.99 7.79
C LEU A 230 -13.14 -0.66 7.42
N PRO A 231 -12.94 0.43 8.17
CA PRO A 231 -13.37 1.76 7.73
C PRO A 231 -12.61 2.20 6.46
N LEU A 232 -13.23 3.07 5.67
CA LEU A 232 -12.54 3.77 4.57
C LEU A 232 -12.07 5.15 5.02
N GLU A 233 -12.97 5.90 5.64
CA GLU A 233 -12.80 7.25 6.13
C GLU A 233 -13.77 7.53 7.26
N GLY A 234 -13.56 8.62 7.99
CA GLY A 234 -14.47 9.09 9.02
C GLY A 234 -14.13 10.50 9.49
N GLN A 235 -14.98 11.08 10.33
CA GLN A 235 -14.71 12.38 10.96
C GLN A 235 -14.01 12.15 12.29
N CYS A 236 -12.86 12.80 12.48
CA CYS A 236 -12.12 12.74 13.74
C CYS A 236 -13.02 13.20 14.92
N PRO A 237 -13.23 12.41 15.98
CA PRO A 237 -14.05 12.82 17.12
C PRO A 237 -13.55 14.10 17.82
N GLY A 238 -12.25 14.36 17.77
CA GLY A 238 -11.59 15.53 18.39
C GLY A 238 -11.68 16.81 17.55
N CYS A 239 -11.14 16.81 16.33
CA CYS A 239 -11.09 18.01 15.47
C CYS A 239 -12.18 18.09 14.40
N LYS A 240 -13.01 17.06 14.24
CA LYS A 240 -14.10 16.95 13.24
C LYS A 240 -13.69 16.99 11.77
N ASN A 241 -12.40 17.14 11.48
CA ASN A 241 -11.89 17.01 10.11
C ASN A 241 -11.99 15.56 9.63
N SER A 242 -12.23 15.39 8.32
CA SER A 242 -12.20 14.08 7.66
C SER A 242 -10.79 13.49 7.68
N VAL A 243 -10.72 12.18 7.89
CA VAL A 243 -9.48 11.40 7.90
C VAL A 243 -9.69 10.10 7.16
N LEU A 244 -8.68 9.66 6.40
CA LEU A 244 -8.68 8.34 5.76
C LEU A 244 -8.20 7.29 6.77
N TRP A 245 -8.87 6.15 6.81
CA TRP A 245 -8.49 5.04 7.68
C TRP A 245 -7.08 4.53 7.37
N GLY A 246 -6.76 4.45 6.07
CA GLY A 246 -5.43 4.07 5.58
C GLY A 246 -4.31 4.93 6.16
N ASP A 247 -4.51 6.24 6.22
CA ASP A 247 -3.50 7.17 6.73
C ASP A 247 -3.30 7.00 8.25
N LEU A 248 -4.38 6.76 9.00
CA LEU A 248 -4.30 6.53 10.45
C LEU A 248 -3.48 5.29 10.77
N VAL A 249 -3.79 4.16 10.11
CA VAL A 249 -3.08 2.88 10.31
C VAL A 249 -1.63 2.97 9.83
N TRP A 250 -1.39 3.61 8.69
CA TRP A 250 -0.05 3.82 8.18
C TRP A 250 0.82 4.61 9.16
N LEU A 251 0.28 5.70 9.72
CA LEU A 251 1.01 6.56 10.63
C LEU A 251 1.27 5.92 12.00
N SER A 252 0.42 4.98 12.46
CA SER A 252 0.66 4.27 13.72
C SER A 252 1.79 3.24 13.60
N GLN A 253 1.86 2.50 12.49
CA GLN A 253 2.88 1.46 12.26
C GLN A 253 4.30 2.02 12.07
N MET A 254 4.44 3.27 11.67
CA MET A 254 5.76 3.91 11.55
C MET A 254 6.49 4.08 12.90
N GLY A 255 5.80 3.87 14.03
CA GLY A 255 6.37 3.97 15.37
C GLY A 255 6.97 2.67 15.94
N THR A 256 6.61 1.49 15.40
CA THR A 256 6.73 0.21 16.13
C THR A 256 7.57 -0.89 15.47
N GLU A 257 8.09 -0.73 14.25
CA GLU A 257 8.66 -1.90 13.55
C GLU A 257 10.20 -2.10 13.73
N GLU A 258 10.55 -3.34 14.11
CA GLU A 258 11.87 -3.99 13.97
C GLU A 258 12.01 -4.61 12.57
N GLU A 259 13.25 -4.64 12.07
CA GLU A 259 13.59 -5.08 10.71
C GLU A 259 13.44 -6.61 10.55
N GLU A 260 12.37 -7.06 9.92
CA GLU A 260 12.37 -8.36 9.23
C GLU A 260 12.64 -8.11 7.74
N ASP A 261 13.91 -8.28 7.35
CA ASP A 261 14.35 -8.38 5.96
C ASP A 261 13.71 -9.60 5.31
N LEU A 262 12.52 -9.41 4.76
CA LEU A 262 11.86 -10.42 3.94
C LEU A 262 12.54 -10.46 2.57
N GLU A 263 13.56 -11.29 2.44
CA GLU A 263 14.08 -11.83 1.18
C GLU A 263 13.06 -12.78 0.50
N LEU A 264 11.79 -12.37 0.38
CA LEU A 264 10.72 -13.15 -0.24
C LEU A 264 10.75 -13.12 -1.79
N GLU A 265 11.88 -12.78 -2.40
CA GLU A 265 11.98 -12.64 -3.87
C GLU A 265 12.60 -13.85 -4.57
N GLU A 266 13.08 -14.85 -3.83
CA GLU A 266 13.56 -16.10 -4.42
C GLU A 266 12.44 -17.14 -4.39
N GLU A 267 11.90 -17.44 -5.58
CA GLU A 267 10.90 -18.48 -5.88
C GLU A 267 9.43 -18.05 -5.74
N HIS A 268 8.95 -17.43 -6.83
CA HIS A 268 7.54 -17.18 -7.10
C HIS A 268 6.82 -18.52 -7.32
N TRP A 269 6.23 -19.09 -6.28
CA TRP A 269 5.52 -20.39 -6.27
C TRP A 269 4.54 -20.61 -7.45
N THR A 270 4.00 -19.53 -8.02
CA THR A 270 3.11 -19.53 -9.18
C THR A 270 3.77 -19.94 -10.49
N ASP A 271 5.10 -19.82 -10.63
CA ASP A 271 5.83 -20.39 -11.78
C ASP A 271 5.87 -21.93 -11.74
N MET A 272 5.53 -22.56 -10.60
CA MET A 272 5.49 -24.03 -10.44
C MET A 272 4.09 -24.65 -10.60
N LEU A 273 3.03 -23.84 -10.70
CA LEU A 273 1.64 -24.33 -10.77
C LEU A 273 1.14 -24.58 -12.20
N GLU A 274 1.99 -24.37 -13.22
CA GLU A 274 1.70 -24.72 -14.62
C GLU A 274 2.55 -25.94 -15.05
N THR A 275 2.22 -27.12 -14.50
CA THR A 275 2.61 -28.44 -15.04
C THR A 275 1.38 -29.24 -15.38
#